data_AF-A0A8T6M5M2-F1
#
_entry.id   AF-A0A8T6M5M2-F1
#
_cell.length_a   1.000
_cell.length_b   1.000
_cell.length_c   1.000
_cell.angle_alpha   90.00
_cell.angle_beta   90.00
_cell.angle_gamma   90.00
#
_symmetry.space_group_name_H-M   'P 1'
#
loop_
_entity.id
_entity.type
_entity.pdbx_description
1 polymer ?
#
loop_
_entity_poly.entity_id
_entity_poly.type
_entity_poly.pdbx_seq_one_letter_code
_entity_poly.pdbx_strand_id
1 'polypeptide(L)'
;MGSVLINKEEEKVFSKKFYLFIVLSILVFLIVGFLVYSSHEVVNPIKKCGDGTFDESCSLKKPYFCSGGFLIENPIQCGCPDSFKFSKEGCFSEYSIENQERRFNYFLDGEKKEISFNVFPGVVDYLLNLTRIKVYYDGEIPRMDDFKLSKINDPVQRDYILSLVSEIENLASNSKDTQAEIAVSLVQNIPYNESQFKDIPGFDSKIRLSRYPYQVLYENQGSCEGKSELLVLLLKELGFGVTLFDYSEENHEAVGIKCPIEKSYLETGYCFVETTMPSPISFSEGRYLGLSGEGRLMSKPEIILVSEGISLSENLEDYADADSLAKLVDKIENTRKLNYFDKSKMNNLRDKYQLNF
;
A
#
# COMPACT_ATOMS: atom_id res chain seq x y z
N MET A 1 -38.20 73.68 -39.31
CA MET A 1 -38.10 72.23 -39.49
C MET A 1 -37.11 71.99 -40.63
N GLY A 2 -35.93 71.43 -40.32
CA GLY A 2 -34.97 70.90 -41.30
C GLY A 2 -34.00 71.89 -41.95
N SER A 3 -32.75 71.93 -41.48
CA SER A 3 -31.59 72.26 -42.32
C SER A 3 -30.46 71.28 -41.98
N VAL A 4 -30.18 70.41 -42.95
CA VAL A 4 -29.14 69.39 -42.97
C VAL A 4 -27.78 70.07 -43.17
N LEU A 5 -26.79 69.73 -42.34
CA LEU A 5 -25.38 69.99 -42.62
C LEU A 5 -24.64 68.65 -42.73
N ILE A 6 -24.04 68.48 -43.90
CA ILE A 6 -23.21 67.37 -44.35
C ILE A 6 -21.85 67.47 -43.64
N ASN A 7 -21.35 66.36 -43.11
CA ASN A 7 -19.97 66.26 -42.66
C ASN A 7 -19.22 65.23 -43.50
N LYS A 8 -18.07 65.65 -44.04
CA LYS A 8 -17.14 64.89 -44.89
C LYS A 8 -16.42 63.80 -44.10
N GLU A 9 -16.30 62.61 -44.67
CA GLU A 9 -15.34 61.58 -44.25
C GLU A 9 -13.93 61.90 -44.79
N GLU A 10 -12.91 61.79 -43.94
CA GLU A 10 -11.50 61.74 -44.31
C GLU A 10 -10.98 60.28 -44.20
N GLU A 11 -10.61 59.67 -45.33
CA GLU A 11 -9.93 58.37 -45.37
C GLU A 11 -8.44 58.51 -44.99
N LYS A 12 -8.00 57.79 -43.95
CA LYS A 12 -6.57 57.62 -43.62
C LYS A 12 -5.94 56.49 -44.44
N VAL A 13 -5.13 56.85 -45.43
CA VAL A 13 -4.35 55.92 -46.25
C VAL A 13 -3.10 55.46 -45.49
N PHE A 14 -3.13 54.23 -44.97
CA PHE A 14 -1.94 53.56 -44.41
C PHE A 14 -1.05 53.02 -45.55
N SER A 15 0.21 53.44 -45.58
CA SER A 15 1.20 53.06 -46.61
C SER A 15 1.53 51.56 -46.59
N LYS A 16 1.61 50.91 -47.75
CA LYS A 16 2.03 49.50 -47.92
C LYS A 16 3.34 49.15 -47.20
N LYS A 17 4.26 50.12 -47.06
CA LYS A 17 5.54 49.92 -46.34
C LYS A 17 5.34 49.69 -44.83
N PHE A 18 4.32 50.31 -44.24
CA PHE A 18 3.98 50.13 -42.83
C PHE A 18 3.41 48.73 -42.57
N TYR A 19 2.55 48.26 -43.47
CA TYR A 19 1.99 46.90 -43.39
C TYR A 19 3.10 45.83 -43.52
N LEU A 20 4.04 46.05 -44.45
CA LEU A 20 5.19 45.15 -44.62
C LEU A 20 6.06 45.08 -43.36
N PHE A 21 6.28 46.21 -42.68
CA PHE A 21 7.03 46.27 -41.43
C PHE A 21 6.35 45.49 -40.30
N ILE A 22 5.03 45.67 -40.13
CA ILE A 22 4.25 44.91 -39.13
C ILE A 22 4.34 43.40 -39.38
N VAL A 23 4.16 42.98 -40.64
CA VAL A 23 4.23 41.56 -40.99
C VAL A 23 5.61 40.98 -40.71
N LEU A 24 6.69 41.71 -41.04
CA LEU A 24 8.06 41.31 -40.72
C LEU A 24 8.32 41.21 -39.22
N SER A 25 7.83 42.16 -38.42
CA SER A 25 7.97 42.12 -36.96
C SER A 25 7.23 40.94 -36.33
N ILE A 26 6.02 40.62 -36.80
CA ILE A 26 5.27 39.44 -36.35
C ILE A 26 6.02 38.16 -36.71
N LEU A 27 6.57 38.09 -37.94
CA LEU A 27 7.31 36.91 -38.39
C LEU A 27 8.57 36.68 -37.54
N VAL A 28 9.30 37.75 -37.21
CA VAL A 28 10.46 37.69 -36.32
C VAL A 28 10.04 37.23 -34.92
N PHE A 29 8.94 37.76 -34.38
CA PHE A 29 8.43 37.31 -33.08
C PHE A 29 8.04 35.84 -33.06
N LEU A 30 7.42 35.34 -34.13
CA LEU A 30 7.07 33.92 -34.27
C LEU A 30 8.31 33.05 -34.40
N ILE A 31 9.32 33.48 -35.16
CA ILE A 31 10.59 32.77 -35.30
C ILE A 31 11.34 32.74 -33.97
N VAL A 32 11.42 33.86 -33.26
CA VAL A 32 12.05 33.91 -31.93
C VAL A 32 11.27 33.05 -30.93
N GLY A 33 9.94 33.12 -30.93
CA GLY A 33 9.09 32.26 -30.11
C GLY A 33 9.28 30.78 -30.42
N PHE A 34 9.41 30.42 -31.70
CA PHE A 34 9.68 29.04 -32.12
C PHE A 34 11.09 28.59 -31.72
N LEU A 35 12.10 29.45 -31.85
CA LEU A 35 13.47 29.14 -31.43
C LEU A 35 13.57 28.98 -29.90
N VAL A 36 12.87 29.82 -29.14
CA VAL A 36 12.79 29.70 -27.67
C VAL A 36 12.03 28.43 -27.27
N TYR A 37 10.89 28.14 -27.90
CA TYR A 37 10.13 26.90 -27.68
C TYR A 37 10.97 25.66 -27.98
N SER A 38 11.76 25.70 -29.06
CA SER A 38 12.64 24.60 -29.48
C SER A 38 13.89 24.45 -28.60
N SER A 39 14.18 25.45 -27.75
CA SER A 39 15.33 25.43 -26.83
C SER A 39 15.01 24.91 -25.43
N HIS A 40 13.80 24.39 -25.19
CA HIS A 40 13.55 23.62 -23.98
C HIS A 40 14.42 22.37 -24.01
N GLU A 41 15.51 22.39 -23.23
CA GLU A 41 16.24 21.19 -22.88
C GLU A 41 15.23 20.16 -22.39
N VAL A 42 15.17 19.02 -23.07
CA VAL A 42 14.49 17.83 -22.58
C VAL A 42 15.28 17.39 -21.36
N VAL A 43 14.92 17.91 -20.19
CA VAL A 43 15.38 17.36 -18.93
C VAL A 43 14.81 15.95 -18.88
N ASN A 44 15.65 14.96 -19.21
CA ASN A 44 15.29 13.57 -19.04
C ASN A 44 14.86 13.40 -17.58
N PRO A 45 13.64 12.92 -17.30
CA PRO A 45 13.19 12.74 -15.94
C PRO A 45 14.21 11.85 -15.23
N ILE A 46 14.72 12.33 -14.09
CA ILE A 46 15.67 11.57 -13.28
C ILE A 46 15.01 10.23 -12.97
N LYS A 47 15.60 9.16 -13.50
CA LYS A 47 15.06 7.82 -13.34
C LYS A 47 15.24 7.39 -11.88
N LYS A 48 14.20 6.77 -11.32
CA LYS A 48 14.17 6.27 -9.95
C LYS A 48 13.57 4.88 -9.93
N CYS A 49 13.89 4.12 -8.89
CA CYS A 49 13.27 2.84 -8.59
C CYS A 49 11.95 3.02 -7.81
N GLY A 50 11.20 1.94 -7.65
CA GLY A 50 9.89 1.94 -6.99
C GLY A 50 9.90 2.37 -5.51
N ASP A 51 11.07 2.32 -4.86
CA ASP A 51 11.30 2.82 -3.50
C ASP A 51 11.71 4.31 -3.47
N GLY A 52 11.87 4.95 -4.63
CA GLY A 52 12.33 6.33 -4.78
C GLY A 52 13.85 6.50 -4.86
N THR A 53 14.63 5.42 -4.81
CA THR A 53 16.09 5.44 -4.98
C THR A 53 16.46 5.96 -6.36
N PHE A 54 17.45 6.85 -6.43
CA PHE A 54 17.94 7.38 -7.70
C PHE A 54 18.63 6.28 -8.52
N ASP A 55 18.48 6.32 -9.84
CA ASP A 55 19.18 5.39 -10.73
C ASP A 55 20.70 5.42 -10.47
N GLU A 56 21.33 4.25 -10.57
CA GLU A 56 22.75 4.04 -10.29
C GLU A 56 23.17 4.28 -8.83
N SER A 57 22.25 4.19 -7.87
CA SER A 57 22.55 4.33 -6.44
C SER A 57 21.99 3.19 -5.58
N CYS A 58 22.56 3.03 -4.38
CA CYS A 58 22.10 2.02 -3.42
C CYS A 58 20.83 2.47 -2.71
N SER A 59 19.87 1.55 -2.61
CA SER A 59 18.70 1.73 -1.77
C SER A 59 19.08 1.74 -0.29
N LEU A 60 18.26 2.40 0.52
CA LEU A 60 18.32 2.24 1.98
C LEU A 60 17.96 0.82 2.41
N LYS A 61 17.25 0.07 1.56
CA LYS A 61 16.98 -1.36 1.70
C LYS A 61 18.16 -2.13 1.11
N LYS A 62 19.03 -2.62 1.98
CA LYS A 62 20.10 -3.52 1.54
C LYS A 62 19.52 -4.89 1.16
N PRO A 63 20.10 -5.62 0.20
CA PRO A 63 21.31 -5.28 -0.57
C PRO A 63 20.99 -4.61 -1.93
N TYR A 64 19.90 -3.86 -2.05
CA TYR A 64 19.37 -3.45 -3.35
C TYR A 64 20.08 -2.23 -3.94
N PHE A 65 20.37 -2.32 -5.24
CA PHE A 65 20.89 -1.26 -6.08
C PHE A 65 19.85 -0.90 -7.15
N CYS A 66 19.64 0.40 -7.36
CA CYS A 66 18.74 0.87 -8.39
C CYS A 66 19.44 0.89 -9.74
N SER A 67 18.97 0.09 -10.69
CA SER A 67 19.51 0.00 -12.04
C SER A 67 18.40 -0.08 -13.08
N GLY A 68 18.34 0.93 -13.94
CA GLY A 68 17.34 1.00 -14.98
C GLY A 68 15.91 1.12 -14.42
N GLY A 69 15.74 1.71 -13.24
CA GLY A 69 14.43 1.85 -12.57
C GLY A 69 13.94 0.60 -11.85
N PHE A 70 14.78 -0.43 -11.72
CA PHE A 70 14.50 -1.65 -10.97
C PHE A 70 15.50 -1.83 -9.83
N LEU A 71 15.01 -2.31 -8.70
CA LEU A 71 15.83 -2.75 -7.57
C LEU A 71 16.40 -4.13 -7.86
N ILE A 72 17.72 -4.24 -7.89
CA ILE A 72 18.45 -5.48 -8.15
C ILE A 72 19.40 -5.73 -6.97
N GLU A 73 19.47 -6.97 -6.49
CA GLU A 73 20.42 -7.32 -5.43
C GLU A 73 21.86 -7.10 -5.89
N ASN A 74 22.61 -6.27 -5.15
CA ASN A 74 24.01 -6.01 -5.38
C ASN A 74 24.74 -5.79 -4.04
N PRO A 75 25.00 -6.86 -3.28
CA PRO A 75 25.61 -6.76 -1.97
C PRO A 75 27.07 -6.29 -2.00
N ILE A 76 27.74 -6.40 -3.15
CA ILE A 76 29.11 -5.89 -3.34
C ILE A 76 29.13 -4.36 -3.24
N GLN A 77 28.14 -3.69 -3.83
CA GLN A 77 28.06 -2.23 -3.83
C GLN A 77 27.28 -1.68 -2.65
N CYS A 78 26.20 -2.35 -2.24
CA CYS A 78 25.23 -1.83 -1.26
C CYS A 78 25.35 -2.46 0.14
N GLY A 79 26.20 -3.48 0.29
CA GLY A 79 26.34 -4.23 1.53
C GLY A 79 25.15 -5.14 1.82
N CYS A 80 25.19 -5.83 2.96
CA CYS A 80 24.15 -6.77 3.38
C CYS A 80 23.20 -6.18 4.42
N PRO A 81 21.95 -6.70 4.52
CA PRO A 81 21.08 -6.45 5.66
C PRO A 81 21.77 -6.85 6.97
N ASP A 82 21.31 -6.30 8.09
CA ASP A 82 22.00 -6.41 9.38
C ASP A 82 22.01 -7.85 9.93
N SER A 83 20.97 -8.64 9.61
CA SER A 83 20.87 -10.06 9.98
C SER A 83 21.72 -10.99 9.09
N PHE A 84 22.51 -10.42 8.16
CA PHE A 84 23.31 -11.16 7.18
C PHE A 84 24.78 -10.76 7.24
N LYS A 85 25.64 -11.73 6.96
CA LYS A 85 27.09 -11.55 6.81
C LYS A 85 27.45 -11.53 5.33
N PHE A 86 28.33 -10.63 4.94
CA PHE A 86 28.85 -10.60 3.58
C PHE A 86 29.86 -11.74 3.36
N SER A 87 29.72 -12.44 2.24
CA SER A 87 30.64 -13.47 1.74
C SER A 87 30.96 -13.23 0.27
N LYS A 88 31.92 -13.97 -0.29
CA LYS A 88 32.26 -13.86 -1.72
C LYS A 88 31.09 -14.23 -2.66
N GLU A 89 30.10 -14.98 -2.15
CA GLU A 89 28.94 -15.46 -2.90
C GLU A 89 27.68 -14.60 -2.66
N GLY A 90 27.77 -13.54 -1.86
CA GLY A 90 26.66 -12.64 -1.53
C GLY A 90 26.39 -12.54 -0.02
N CYS A 91 25.16 -12.19 0.34
CA CYS A 91 24.71 -12.12 1.73
C CYS A 91 24.32 -13.50 2.25
N PHE A 92 24.89 -13.89 3.38
CA PHE A 92 24.64 -15.19 4.02
C PHE A 92 24.13 -15.00 5.45
N SER A 93 23.14 -15.79 5.84
CA SER A 93 22.65 -15.87 7.22
C SER A 93 22.44 -17.33 7.63
N GLU A 94 22.63 -17.63 8.91
CA GLU A 94 22.44 -18.97 9.48
C GLU A 94 20.99 -19.47 9.34
N TYR A 95 20.03 -18.57 9.17
CA TYR A 95 18.63 -18.92 8.93
C TYR A 95 18.32 -19.27 7.46
N SER A 96 19.30 -19.13 6.55
CA SER A 96 19.11 -19.29 5.09
C SER A 96 19.52 -20.66 4.52
N ILE A 97 19.80 -21.64 5.39
CA ILE A 97 20.37 -22.94 4.98
C ILE A 97 19.41 -23.71 4.06
N GLU A 98 18.12 -23.70 4.40
CA GLU A 98 17.06 -24.31 3.63
C GLU A 98 16.06 -23.24 3.20
N ASN A 99 15.49 -23.40 2.01
CA ASN A 99 14.42 -22.54 1.53
C ASN A 99 13.39 -23.33 0.73
N GLN A 100 12.19 -22.76 0.64
CA GLN A 100 11.13 -23.24 -0.24
C GLN A 100 10.51 -22.04 -0.95
N GLU A 101 10.22 -22.18 -2.25
CA GLU A 101 9.44 -21.19 -2.97
C GLU A 101 7.96 -21.28 -2.55
N ARG A 102 7.38 -20.14 -2.17
CA ARG A 102 5.95 -19.94 -1.97
C ARG A 102 5.42 -18.99 -3.03
N ARG A 103 4.15 -19.18 -3.38
CA ARG A 103 3.47 -18.38 -4.39
C ARG A 103 2.25 -17.74 -3.77
N PHE A 104 2.15 -16.43 -3.91
CA PHE A 104 1.05 -15.63 -3.37
C PHE A 104 0.26 -15.01 -4.51
N ASN A 105 -1.05 -15.26 -4.49
CA ASN A 105 -1.95 -14.66 -5.47
C ASN A 105 -2.32 -13.25 -5.03
N TYR A 106 -2.42 -12.36 -6.00
CA TYR A 106 -3.03 -11.05 -5.83
C TYR A 106 -3.86 -10.72 -7.07
N PHE A 107 -4.75 -9.76 -6.93
CA PHE A 107 -5.66 -9.30 -7.97
C PHE A 107 -5.51 -7.81 -8.15
N LEU A 108 -5.34 -7.38 -9.40
CA LEU A 108 -5.40 -5.99 -9.82
C LEU A 108 -6.40 -5.89 -10.97
N ASP A 109 -7.41 -5.04 -10.83
CA ASP A 109 -8.45 -4.84 -11.85
C ASP A 109 -9.11 -6.13 -12.33
N GLY A 110 -9.31 -7.08 -11.40
CA GLY A 110 -9.89 -8.40 -11.67
C GLY A 110 -8.93 -9.40 -12.33
N GLU A 111 -7.70 -9.00 -12.67
CA GLU A 111 -6.69 -9.91 -13.19
C GLU A 111 -5.97 -10.61 -12.04
N LYS A 112 -6.04 -11.95 -12.04
CA LYS A 112 -5.25 -12.78 -11.13
C LYS A 112 -3.77 -12.77 -11.54
N LYS A 113 -2.90 -12.41 -10.60
CA LYS A 113 -1.45 -12.41 -10.73
C LYS A 113 -0.82 -13.16 -9.55
N GLU A 114 0.46 -13.48 -9.65
CA GLU A 114 1.20 -14.28 -8.66
C GLU A 114 2.58 -13.67 -8.40
N ILE A 115 3.03 -13.70 -7.15
CA ILE A 115 4.40 -13.38 -6.74
C ILE A 115 5.04 -14.64 -6.14
N SER A 116 6.22 -15.01 -6.64
CA SER A 116 7.07 -16.03 -6.02
C SER A 116 7.93 -15.41 -4.91
N PHE A 117 8.00 -16.05 -3.76
CA PHE A 117 8.78 -15.61 -2.61
C PHE A 117 9.44 -16.81 -1.93
N ASN A 118 10.76 -16.75 -1.75
CA ASN A 118 11.50 -17.79 -1.05
C ASN A 118 11.35 -17.60 0.45
N VAL A 119 10.78 -18.59 1.12
CA VAL A 119 10.66 -18.62 2.58
C VAL A 119 11.64 -19.62 3.16
N PHE A 120 12.12 -19.32 4.36
CA PHE A 120 13.22 -19.97 5.05
C PHE A 120 12.74 -20.51 6.41
N PRO A 121 12.70 -21.84 6.62
CA PRO A 121 12.27 -22.43 7.89
C PRO A 121 13.06 -21.93 9.10
N GLY A 122 14.37 -21.71 8.95
CA GLY A 122 15.23 -21.23 10.04
C GLY A 122 14.80 -19.90 10.64
N VAL A 123 14.14 -19.03 9.86
CA VAL A 123 13.57 -17.77 10.35
C VAL A 123 12.35 -18.03 11.23
N VAL A 124 11.52 -19.02 10.88
CA VAL A 124 10.39 -19.42 11.73
C VAL A 124 10.90 -20.03 13.04
N ASP A 125 11.92 -20.89 12.98
CA ASP A 125 12.54 -21.46 14.18
C ASP A 125 13.11 -20.36 15.11
N TYR A 126 13.78 -19.36 14.53
CA TYR A 126 14.22 -18.18 15.27
C TYR A 126 13.04 -17.47 15.96
N LEU A 127 11.99 -17.13 15.21
CA LEU A 127 10.83 -16.39 15.71
C LEU A 127 10.05 -17.15 16.80
N LEU A 128 9.95 -18.47 16.67
CA LEU A 128 9.28 -19.33 17.65
C LEU A 128 10.08 -19.46 18.96
N ASN A 129 11.39 -19.25 18.92
CA ASN A 129 12.28 -19.27 20.08
C ASN A 129 12.39 -17.90 20.79
N LEU A 130 11.86 -16.82 20.20
CA LEU A 130 11.84 -15.52 20.86
C LEU A 130 10.98 -15.55 22.13
N THR A 131 11.47 -14.88 23.18
CA THR A 131 10.69 -14.71 24.41
C THR A 131 9.51 -13.78 24.15
N ARG A 132 8.29 -14.30 24.36
CA ARG A 132 7.04 -13.54 24.18
C ARG A 132 6.53 -12.89 25.48
N ILE A 133 7.40 -12.77 26.47
CA ILE A 133 7.10 -12.20 27.79
C ILE A 133 7.84 -10.87 27.90
N LYS A 134 7.11 -9.78 28.15
CA LYS A 134 7.70 -8.51 28.59
C LYS A 134 7.53 -8.37 30.09
N VAL A 135 8.63 -8.04 30.77
CA VAL A 135 8.65 -7.73 32.21
C VAL A 135 8.65 -6.22 32.35
N TYR A 136 7.66 -5.69 33.05
CA TYR A 136 7.52 -4.27 33.35
C TYR A 136 7.99 -4.01 34.78
N TYR A 137 8.72 -2.93 35.00
CA TYR A 137 9.26 -2.55 36.31
C TYR A 137 8.62 -1.25 36.81
N ASP A 138 8.62 -1.04 38.14
CA ASP A 138 8.34 0.24 38.80
C ASP A 138 7.28 1.15 38.15
N GLY A 139 6.00 0.77 38.25
CA GLY A 139 4.87 1.63 37.85
C GLY A 139 4.66 1.75 36.35
N GLU A 140 5.44 1.07 35.52
CA GLU A 140 5.15 0.90 34.10
C GLU A 140 3.82 0.17 33.89
N ILE A 141 2.99 0.71 33.00
CA ILE A 141 1.71 0.12 32.64
C ILE A 141 1.94 -0.66 31.34
N PRO A 142 1.73 -1.99 31.33
CA PRO A 142 1.79 -2.77 30.11
C PRO A 142 0.85 -2.22 29.06
N ARG A 143 1.36 -1.99 27.85
CA ARG A 143 0.57 -1.50 26.73
C ARG A 143 0.53 -2.54 25.61
N MET A 144 -0.60 -2.60 24.90
CA MET A 144 -0.76 -3.55 23.81
C MET A 144 0.15 -3.22 22.63
N ASP A 145 0.32 -1.92 22.33
CA ASP A 145 1.23 -1.41 21.31
C ASP A 145 2.67 -1.89 21.50
N ASP A 146 3.18 -1.96 22.74
CA ASP A 146 4.51 -2.47 23.05
C ASP A 146 4.73 -3.90 22.54
N PHE A 147 3.74 -4.78 22.65
CA PHE A 147 3.84 -6.15 22.18
C PHE A 147 3.71 -6.23 20.66
N LYS A 148 2.73 -5.53 20.07
CA LYS A 148 2.49 -5.54 18.62
C LYS A 148 3.66 -4.92 17.86
N LEU A 149 4.14 -3.75 18.29
CA LEU A 149 5.27 -3.07 17.65
C LEU A 149 6.57 -3.87 17.79
N SER A 150 6.81 -4.52 18.94
CA SER A 150 7.97 -5.42 19.08
C SER A 150 7.90 -6.58 18.11
N LYS A 151 6.71 -7.17 17.95
CA LYS A 151 6.47 -8.31 17.07
C LYS A 151 6.58 -7.93 15.59
N ILE A 152 6.06 -6.77 15.17
CA ILE A 152 6.15 -6.26 13.80
C ILE A 152 7.58 -5.86 13.43
N ASN A 153 8.30 -5.22 14.36
CA ASN A 153 9.62 -4.64 14.09
C ASN A 153 10.79 -5.58 14.37
N ASP A 154 10.55 -6.89 14.51
CA ASP A 154 11.65 -7.86 14.63
C ASP A 154 12.62 -7.72 13.44
N PRO A 155 13.94 -7.49 13.68
CA PRO A 155 14.88 -7.16 12.63
C PRO A 155 15.15 -8.34 11.70
N VAL A 156 15.17 -9.58 12.22
CA VAL A 156 15.44 -10.77 11.40
C VAL A 156 14.29 -10.96 10.44
N GLN A 157 13.03 -11.01 10.90
CA GLN A 157 11.92 -11.19 9.98
C GLN A 157 11.84 -10.06 8.94
N ARG A 158 12.13 -8.82 9.36
CA ARG A 158 12.07 -7.65 8.50
C ARG A 158 13.05 -7.81 7.34
N ASP A 159 14.30 -8.15 7.62
CA ASP A 159 15.33 -8.31 6.60
C ASP A 159 14.95 -9.38 5.55
N TYR A 160 14.28 -10.46 5.96
CA TYR A 160 13.78 -11.47 5.02
C TYR A 160 12.52 -11.06 4.25
N ILE A 161 11.68 -10.18 4.80
CA ILE A 161 10.48 -9.65 4.12
C ILE A 161 10.85 -8.59 3.07
N LEU A 162 11.99 -7.90 3.21
CA LEU A 162 12.39 -6.84 2.28
C LEU A 162 12.52 -7.29 0.82
N SER A 163 12.77 -8.57 0.55
CA SER A 163 12.80 -9.07 -0.82
C SER A 163 11.41 -9.15 -1.45
N LEU A 164 10.37 -9.49 -0.68
CA LEU A 164 8.98 -9.38 -1.13
C LEU A 164 8.58 -7.91 -1.37
N VAL A 165 9.00 -7.01 -0.47
CA VAL A 165 8.74 -5.57 -0.62
C VAL A 165 9.37 -5.04 -1.91
N SER A 166 10.62 -5.40 -2.18
CA SER A 166 11.36 -4.97 -3.37
C SER A 166 10.73 -5.52 -4.66
N GLU A 167 10.20 -6.74 -4.63
CA GLU A 167 9.45 -7.32 -5.74
C GLU A 167 8.17 -6.54 -6.02
N ILE A 168 7.39 -6.18 -4.99
CA ILE A 168 6.21 -5.32 -5.14
C ILE A 168 6.59 -3.95 -5.72
N GLU A 169 7.69 -3.35 -5.25
CA GLU A 169 8.20 -2.08 -5.78
C GLU A 169 8.60 -2.17 -7.25
N ASN A 170 9.17 -3.29 -7.68
CA ASN A 170 9.54 -3.52 -9.08
C ASN A 170 8.32 -3.73 -9.99
N LEU A 171 7.28 -4.41 -9.50
CA LEU A 171 6.02 -4.65 -10.24
C LEU A 171 5.26 -3.35 -10.55
N ALA A 172 5.38 -2.34 -9.68
CA ALA A 172 4.72 -1.06 -9.80
C ALA A 172 5.68 0.12 -9.52
N SER A 173 6.81 0.16 -10.24
CA SER A 173 7.88 1.15 -9.99
C SER A 173 7.47 2.61 -10.14
N ASN A 174 6.38 2.88 -10.86
CA ASN A 174 5.89 4.24 -11.11
C ASN A 174 4.61 4.60 -10.32
N SER A 175 4.09 3.70 -9.47
CA SER A 175 2.82 3.93 -8.77
C SER A 175 2.86 3.38 -7.35
N LYS A 176 2.94 4.30 -6.36
CA LYS A 176 2.86 3.93 -4.94
C LYS A 176 1.51 3.33 -4.59
N ASP A 177 0.42 3.89 -5.11
CA ASP A 177 -0.92 3.35 -4.89
C ASP A 177 -1.04 1.91 -5.36
N THR A 178 -0.52 1.61 -6.56
CA THR A 178 -0.52 0.24 -7.07
C THR A 178 0.36 -0.70 -6.25
N GLN A 179 1.48 -0.23 -5.70
CA GLN A 179 2.25 -1.02 -4.73
C GLN A 179 1.41 -1.36 -3.48
N ALA A 180 0.63 -0.40 -2.96
CA ALA A 180 -0.27 -0.63 -1.84
C ALA A 180 -1.40 -1.61 -2.20
N GLU A 181 -2.05 -1.46 -3.36
CA GLU A 181 -3.09 -2.36 -3.86
C GLU A 181 -2.58 -3.79 -4.01
N ILE A 182 -1.36 -3.99 -4.53
CA ILE A 182 -0.70 -5.30 -4.60
C ILE A 182 -0.53 -5.88 -3.21
N ALA A 183 0.03 -5.12 -2.26
CA ALA A 183 0.27 -5.60 -0.89
C ALA A 183 -1.03 -5.96 -0.17
N VAL A 184 -2.06 -5.11 -0.27
CA VAL A 184 -3.39 -5.33 0.30
C VAL A 184 -4.01 -6.59 -0.29
N SER A 185 -4.08 -6.68 -1.61
CA SER A 185 -4.69 -7.80 -2.33
C SER A 185 -3.96 -9.11 -2.06
N LEU A 186 -2.63 -9.10 -2.02
CA LEU A 186 -1.80 -10.26 -1.68
C LEU A 186 -2.18 -10.80 -0.30
N VAL A 187 -2.20 -9.94 0.72
CA VAL A 187 -2.50 -10.38 2.09
C VAL A 187 -3.96 -10.82 2.23
N GLN A 188 -4.91 -10.10 1.63
CA GLN A 188 -6.33 -10.49 1.63
C GLN A 188 -6.52 -11.92 1.08
N ASN A 189 -5.72 -12.32 0.08
CA ASN A 189 -5.80 -13.63 -0.56
C ASN A 189 -5.00 -14.74 0.13
N ILE A 190 -4.28 -14.46 1.22
CA ILE A 190 -3.72 -15.52 2.08
C ILE A 190 -4.89 -16.22 2.82
N PRO A 191 -4.97 -17.56 2.83
CA PRO A 191 -6.03 -18.27 3.54
C PRO A 191 -6.19 -17.85 5.02
N TYR A 192 -7.43 -17.59 5.44
CA TYR A 192 -7.72 -17.37 6.85
C TYR A 192 -7.55 -18.68 7.63
N ASN A 193 -6.71 -18.66 8.66
CA ASN A 193 -6.61 -19.76 9.62
C ASN A 193 -6.26 -19.22 11.01
N GLU A 194 -7.09 -19.60 11.96
CA GLU A 194 -6.96 -19.19 13.35
C GLU A 194 -5.65 -19.74 13.98
N SER A 195 -5.09 -19.03 14.96
CA SER A 195 -3.92 -19.43 15.75
C SER A 195 -4.24 -20.47 16.83
N GLN A 196 -3.50 -21.58 16.82
CA GLN A 196 -3.72 -22.63 17.80
C GLN A 196 -3.39 -22.19 19.23
N PHE A 197 -4.21 -22.68 20.17
CA PHE A 197 -3.96 -22.61 21.60
C PHE A 197 -2.74 -23.48 21.95
N LYS A 198 -1.76 -22.91 22.65
CA LYS A 198 -0.59 -23.62 23.17
C LYS A 198 -0.59 -23.65 24.69
N ASP A 199 -0.19 -24.77 25.25
CA ASP A 199 0.13 -24.92 26.67
C ASP A 199 1.41 -24.15 26.98
N ILE A 200 1.41 -23.34 28.05
CA ILE A 200 2.64 -22.72 28.56
C ILE A 200 3.10 -23.49 29.79
N PRO A 201 4.35 -23.99 29.82
CA PRO A 201 4.91 -24.55 31.04
C PRO A 201 4.82 -23.57 32.21
N GLY A 202 4.14 -23.96 33.29
CA GLY A 202 3.96 -23.14 34.49
C GLY A 202 2.69 -22.29 34.55
N PHE A 203 1.79 -22.38 33.56
CA PHE A 203 0.45 -21.78 33.61
C PHE A 203 -0.63 -22.84 33.31
N ASP A 204 -1.70 -22.86 34.11
CA ASP A 204 -2.85 -23.78 33.93
C ASP A 204 -3.78 -23.38 32.77
N SER A 205 -3.39 -22.39 31.96
CA SER A 205 -4.21 -21.85 30.87
C SER A 205 -3.47 -21.93 29.55
N LYS A 206 -4.17 -22.37 28.51
CA LYS A 206 -3.68 -22.28 27.14
C LYS A 206 -3.80 -20.86 26.62
N ILE A 207 -2.77 -20.38 25.95
CA ILE A 207 -2.82 -19.08 25.28
C ILE A 207 -2.83 -19.26 23.77
N ARG A 208 -3.56 -18.38 23.09
CA ARG A 208 -3.55 -18.30 21.64
C ARG A 208 -2.32 -17.52 21.20
N LEU A 209 -1.38 -18.20 20.56
CA LEU A 209 -0.17 -17.56 20.05
C LEU A 209 -0.39 -17.11 18.62
N SER A 210 -0.49 -15.80 18.43
CA SER A 210 -0.52 -15.21 17.11
C SER A 210 0.76 -15.50 16.33
N ARG A 211 0.60 -15.64 15.01
CA ARG A 211 1.70 -15.85 14.06
C ARG A 211 2.46 -14.54 13.88
N TYR A 212 3.78 -14.62 13.71
CA TYR A 212 4.57 -13.47 13.26
C TYR A 212 4.26 -13.16 11.78
N PRO A 213 4.43 -11.90 11.33
CA PRO A 213 4.31 -11.53 9.92
C PRO A 213 4.97 -12.52 8.95
N TYR A 214 6.23 -12.86 9.21
CA TYR A 214 6.94 -13.81 8.34
C TYR A 214 6.40 -15.25 8.42
N GLN A 215 5.91 -15.67 9.59
CA GLN A 215 5.30 -16.98 9.76
C GLN A 215 4.01 -17.11 8.93
N VAL A 216 3.24 -16.02 8.75
CA VAL A 216 2.04 -16.01 7.90
C VAL A 216 2.40 -16.30 6.44
N LEU A 217 3.49 -15.71 5.93
CA LEU A 217 4.02 -16.02 4.60
C LEU A 217 4.52 -17.47 4.53
N TYR A 218 5.32 -17.91 5.51
CA TYR A 218 5.88 -19.27 5.51
C TYR A 218 4.81 -20.37 5.49
N GLU A 219 3.78 -20.24 6.33
CA GLU A 219 2.69 -21.21 6.43
C GLU A 219 1.60 -20.99 5.37
N ASN A 220 1.61 -19.86 4.66
CA ASN A 220 0.57 -19.41 3.74
C ASN A 220 -0.84 -19.43 4.37
N GLN A 221 -0.95 -18.92 5.60
CA GLN A 221 -2.20 -18.80 6.33
C GLN A 221 -2.05 -17.87 7.54
N GLY A 222 -3.14 -17.24 7.98
CA GLY A 222 -3.11 -16.41 9.19
C GLY A 222 -4.49 -16.02 9.73
N SER A 223 -4.53 -15.62 11.01
CA SER A 223 -5.70 -15.02 11.66
C SER A 223 -5.84 -13.54 11.26
N CYS A 224 -6.90 -12.86 11.71
CA CYS A 224 -7.04 -11.41 11.55
C CYS A 224 -5.79 -10.67 12.04
N GLU A 225 -5.33 -11.00 13.25
CA GLU A 225 -4.13 -10.39 13.85
C GLU A 225 -2.86 -10.63 12.99
N GLY A 226 -2.54 -11.89 12.69
CA GLY A 226 -1.31 -12.20 11.94
C GLY A 226 -1.30 -11.60 10.52
N LYS A 227 -2.46 -11.57 9.85
CA LYS A 227 -2.59 -11.00 8.51
C LYS A 227 -2.51 -9.47 8.55
N SER A 228 -3.17 -8.83 9.51
CA SER A 228 -3.12 -7.37 9.68
C SER A 228 -1.71 -6.90 10.02
N GLU A 229 -0.99 -7.56 10.93
CA GLU A 229 0.41 -7.23 11.20
C GLU A 229 1.35 -7.44 10.01
N LEU A 230 1.13 -8.49 9.20
CA LEU A 230 1.88 -8.69 7.95
C LEU A 230 1.65 -7.54 6.98
N LEU A 231 0.39 -7.17 6.75
CA LEU A 231 0.07 -6.07 5.84
C LEU A 231 0.65 -4.75 6.34
N VAL A 232 0.59 -4.49 7.65
CA VAL A 232 1.20 -3.29 8.23
C VAL A 232 2.70 -3.25 7.98
N LEU A 233 3.41 -4.36 8.18
CA LEU A 233 4.85 -4.43 7.92
C LEU A 233 5.16 -4.16 6.45
N LEU A 234 4.41 -4.76 5.52
CA LEU A 234 4.59 -4.53 4.08
C LEU A 234 4.36 -3.07 3.71
N LEU A 235 3.23 -2.48 4.12
CA LEU A 235 2.88 -1.09 3.80
C LEU A 235 3.86 -0.09 4.42
N LYS A 236 4.32 -0.35 5.65
CA LYS A 236 5.36 0.44 6.31
C LYS A 236 6.64 0.43 5.48
N GLU A 237 7.10 -0.73 5.05
CA GLU A 237 8.34 -0.84 4.26
C GLU A 237 8.17 -0.31 2.83
N LEU A 238 6.95 -0.26 2.29
CA LEU A 238 6.62 0.45 1.05
C LEU A 238 6.60 1.99 1.22
N GLY A 239 6.69 2.48 2.46
CA GLY A 239 6.82 3.89 2.83
C GLY A 239 5.52 4.57 3.26
N PHE A 240 4.42 3.83 3.39
CA PHE A 240 3.12 4.39 3.76
C PHE A 240 3.02 4.74 5.24
N GLY A 241 2.13 5.68 5.54
CA GLY A 241 1.62 5.86 6.89
C GLY A 241 0.62 4.75 7.20
N VAL A 242 0.78 4.08 8.34
CA VAL A 242 0.03 2.87 8.66
C VAL A 242 -0.29 2.78 10.15
N THR A 243 -1.50 2.34 10.46
CA THR A 243 -2.00 2.03 11.81
C THR A 243 -2.57 0.62 11.86
N LEU A 244 -2.66 0.04 13.07
CA LEU A 244 -3.59 -1.04 13.36
C LEU A 244 -4.87 -0.48 13.97
N PHE A 245 -6.00 -1.08 13.62
CA PHE A 245 -7.28 -0.88 14.28
C PHE A 245 -7.62 -2.14 15.07
N ASP A 246 -7.43 -2.07 16.39
CA ASP A 246 -7.70 -3.18 17.30
C ASP A 246 -9.12 -3.07 17.87
N TYR A 247 -9.95 -4.08 17.59
CA TYR A 247 -11.31 -4.22 18.09
C TYR A 247 -11.33 -5.33 19.14
N SER A 248 -10.82 -5.02 20.34
CA SER A 248 -10.75 -5.97 21.45
C SER A 248 -12.10 -6.57 21.84
N GLU A 249 -13.21 -5.83 21.71
CA GLU A 249 -14.56 -6.33 22.03
C GLU A 249 -15.05 -7.40 21.02
N GLU A 250 -14.78 -7.19 19.73
CA GLU A 250 -15.12 -8.12 18.65
C GLU A 250 -14.04 -9.20 18.42
N ASN A 251 -12.88 -9.08 19.07
CA ASN A 251 -11.68 -9.89 18.81
C ASN A 251 -11.32 -9.87 17.32
N HIS A 252 -11.25 -8.65 16.77
CA HIS A 252 -10.92 -8.41 15.36
C HIS A 252 -9.80 -7.38 15.25
N GLU A 253 -9.01 -7.48 14.17
CA GLU A 253 -7.97 -6.51 13.87
C GLU A 253 -7.98 -6.19 12.38
N ALA A 254 -7.98 -4.90 12.07
CA ALA A 254 -7.90 -4.38 10.71
C ALA A 254 -6.71 -3.43 10.56
N VAL A 255 -6.42 -3.02 9.32
CA VAL A 255 -5.32 -2.11 9.00
C VAL A 255 -5.86 -0.75 8.61
N GLY A 256 -5.18 0.31 9.06
CA GLY A 256 -5.38 1.67 8.56
C GLY A 256 -4.22 2.07 7.67
N ILE A 257 -4.49 2.56 6.46
CA ILE A 257 -3.49 3.16 5.55
C ILE A 257 -3.78 4.65 5.38
N LYS A 258 -2.77 5.50 5.56
CA LYS A 258 -2.92 6.95 5.53
C LYS A 258 -3.53 7.40 4.20
N CYS A 259 -4.57 8.21 4.28
CA CYS A 259 -5.33 8.66 3.12
C CYS A 259 -5.98 10.03 3.40
N PRO A 260 -6.57 10.70 2.39
CA PRO A 260 -7.29 11.95 2.60
C PRO A 260 -8.38 11.79 3.68
N ILE A 261 -8.54 12.81 4.52
CA ILE A 261 -9.41 12.75 5.70
C ILE A 261 -10.86 12.43 5.33
N GLU A 262 -11.33 12.91 4.17
CA GLU A 262 -12.68 12.71 3.65
C GLU A 262 -12.93 11.28 3.17
N LYS A 263 -11.86 10.51 2.95
CA LYS A 263 -11.89 9.08 2.59
C LYS A 263 -11.58 8.18 3.78
N SER A 264 -11.08 8.76 4.87
CA SER A 264 -10.62 7.99 6.01
C SER A 264 -11.76 7.41 6.85
N TYR A 265 -11.47 6.29 7.48
CA TYR A 265 -12.39 5.65 8.42
C TYR A 265 -12.56 6.53 9.65
N LEU A 266 -13.80 6.92 9.97
CA LEU A 266 -14.16 7.73 11.14
C LEU A 266 -13.33 9.02 11.29
N GLU A 267 -12.97 9.68 10.17
CA GLU A 267 -12.14 10.90 10.17
C GLU A 267 -10.80 10.72 10.92
N THR A 268 -10.23 9.51 10.89
CA THR A 268 -8.95 9.21 11.55
C THR A 268 -7.73 9.68 10.74
N GLY A 269 -7.91 9.96 9.45
CA GLY A 269 -6.81 10.16 8.49
C GLY A 269 -6.24 8.85 7.93
N TYR A 270 -6.84 7.71 8.27
CA TYR A 270 -6.47 6.38 7.78
C TYR A 270 -7.68 5.65 7.19
N CYS A 271 -7.53 5.12 5.98
CA CYS A 271 -8.54 4.33 5.29
C CYS A 271 -8.55 2.89 5.85
N PHE A 272 -9.73 2.35 6.07
CA PHE A 272 -9.92 0.99 6.59
C PHE A 272 -9.53 -0.06 5.54
N VAL A 273 -8.79 -1.08 5.95
CA VAL A 273 -8.43 -2.24 5.13
C VAL A 273 -8.69 -3.51 5.92
N GLU A 274 -9.64 -4.30 5.42
CA GLU A 274 -9.90 -5.65 5.91
C GLU A 274 -8.87 -6.63 5.32
N THR A 275 -8.36 -7.55 6.15
CA THR A 275 -7.37 -8.55 5.71
C THR A 275 -7.92 -9.97 5.66
N THR A 276 -9.04 -10.27 6.31
CA THR A 276 -9.64 -11.63 6.35
C THR A 276 -10.48 -11.96 5.13
N MET A 277 -10.89 -10.95 4.36
CA MET A 277 -11.58 -11.12 3.08
C MET A 277 -11.16 -10.06 2.05
N PRO A 278 -11.17 -10.39 0.75
CA PRO A 278 -10.93 -9.41 -0.30
C PRO A 278 -12.00 -8.31 -0.30
N SER A 279 -11.56 -7.06 -0.34
CA SER A 279 -12.41 -5.87 -0.42
C SER A 279 -11.60 -4.64 -0.84
N PRO A 280 -12.24 -3.61 -1.42
CA PRO A 280 -11.56 -2.35 -1.72
C PRO A 280 -11.01 -1.68 -0.46
N ILE A 281 -9.89 -0.97 -0.59
CA ILE A 281 -9.43 -0.03 0.43
C ILE A 281 -10.56 0.96 0.73
N SER A 282 -10.73 1.31 2.01
CA SER A 282 -11.81 2.14 2.56
C SER A 282 -13.16 1.45 2.77
N PHE A 283 -13.32 0.17 2.46
CA PHE A 283 -14.57 -0.55 2.75
C PHE A 283 -14.61 -1.10 4.18
N SER A 284 -15.46 -0.52 5.05
CA SER A 284 -15.64 -0.90 6.46
C SER A 284 -17.00 -1.49 6.83
N GLU A 285 -17.91 -1.62 5.87
CA GLU A 285 -19.29 -2.08 6.11
C GLU A 285 -19.43 -3.61 5.96
N GLY A 286 -18.33 -4.34 6.14
CA GLY A 286 -18.29 -5.78 6.04
C GLY A 286 -18.91 -6.48 7.24
N ARG A 287 -18.92 -7.81 7.18
CA ARG A 287 -19.17 -8.66 8.33
C ARG A 287 -17.90 -9.43 8.65
N TYR A 288 -17.51 -9.43 9.92
CA TYR A 288 -16.18 -9.79 10.37
C TYR A 288 -16.25 -10.99 11.31
N LEU A 289 -15.28 -11.90 11.20
CA LEU A 289 -15.20 -13.09 12.04
C LEU A 289 -14.65 -12.72 13.42
N GLY A 290 -15.47 -12.89 14.46
CA GLY A 290 -15.08 -12.71 15.87
C GLY A 290 -15.36 -13.95 16.73
N LEU A 291 -15.16 -13.83 18.04
CA LEU A 291 -15.39 -14.94 18.98
C LEU A 291 -16.84 -15.43 19.02
N SER A 292 -17.79 -14.53 18.75
CA SER A 292 -19.23 -14.82 18.74
C SER A 292 -19.77 -15.18 17.35
N GLY A 293 -18.87 -15.42 16.39
CA GLY A 293 -19.19 -15.66 14.99
C GLY A 293 -19.07 -14.39 14.14
N GLU A 294 -19.77 -14.38 13.02
CA GLU A 294 -19.71 -13.31 12.03
C GLU A 294 -20.63 -12.12 12.43
N GLY A 295 -20.06 -10.93 12.62
CA GLY A 295 -20.76 -9.74 13.10
C GLY A 295 -20.26 -8.43 12.49
N ARG A 296 -20.84 -7.30 12.89
CA ARG A 296 -20.30 -5.97 12.54
C ARG A 296 -19.35 -5.50 13.63
N LEU A 297 -18.46 -4.58 13.28
CA LEU A 297 -17.66 -3.82 14.24
C LEU A 297 -18.55 -2.73 14.82
N MET A 298 -18.77 -2.77 16.13
CA MET A 298 -19.67 -1.86 16.85
C MET A 298 -18.91 -0.98 17.85
N SER A 299 -17.79 -1.48 18.37
CA SER A 299 -16.91 -0.74 19.26
C SER A 299 -16.04 0.28 18.49
N LYS A 300 -15.42 1.21 19.21
CA LYS A 300 -14.39 2.08 18.64
C LYS A 300 -13.04 1.37 18.73
N PRO A 301 -12.25 1.30 17.65
CA PRO A 301 -10.96 0.64 17.73
C PRO A 301 -9.97 1.42 18.58
N GLU A 302 -9.05 0.71 19.23
CA GLU A 302 -7.77 1.29 19.62
C GLU A 302 -6.92 1.48 18.35
N ILE A 303 -6.41 2.70 18.15
CA ILE A 303 -5.57 3.03 16.99
C ILE A 303 -4.11 2.98 17.42
N ILE A 304 -3.36 2.02 16.88
CA ILE A 304 -1.93 1.86 17.15
C ILE A 304 -1.17 2.37 15.93
N LEU A 305 -0.52 3.53 16.06
CA LEU A 305 0.31 4.11 15.01
C LEU A 305 1.59 3.30 14.84
N VAL A 306 1.83 2.81 13.63
CA VAL A 306 3.02 2.03 13.29
C VAL A 306 4.01 2.82 12.43
N SER A 307 3.50 3.66 11.54
CA SER A 307 4.31 4.52 10.67
C SER A 307 3.54 5.78 10.29
N GLU A 308 4.21 6.92 10.20
CA GLU A 308 3.61 8.17 9.74
C GLU A 308 3.54 8.29 8.22
N GLY A 309 4.57 7.77 7.53
CA GLY A 309 4.80 7.68 6.08
C GLY A 309 4.01 8.58 5.11
N ILE A 310 3.91 8.12 3.87
CA ILE A 310 3.15 8.81 2.81
C ILE A 310 1.67 8.43 2.86
N SER A 311 0.83 9.28 2.25
CA SER A 311 -0.59 9.03 2.04
C SER A 311 -0.83 8.37 0.69
N LEU A 312 -1.89 7.55 0.59
CA LEU A 312 -2.52 7.22 -0.69
C LEU A 312 -2.97 8.48 -1.43
N SER A 313 -3.04 8.43 -2.75
CA SER A 313 -3.49 9.55 -3.58
C SER A 313 -4.98 9.87 -3.40
N GLU A 314 -5.37 11.10 -3.73
CA GLU A 314 -6.78 11.55 -3.65
C GLU A 314 -7.71 10.86 -4.64
N ASN A 315 -7.15 10.34 -5.74
CA ASN A 315 -7.90 9.82 -6.89
C ASN A 315 -7.85 8.28 -6.99
N LEU A 316 -7.56 7.59 -5.88
CA LEU A 316 -7.61 6.14 -5.81
C LEU A 316 -9.00 5.62 -6.16
N GLU A 317 -9.09 4.68 -7.11
CA GLU A 317 -10.36 4.15 -7.60
C GLU A 317 -11.13 3.39 -6.50
N ASP A 318 -10.39 2.73 -5.60
CA ASP A 318 -10.93 1.98 -4.47
C ASP A 318 -11.89 2.80 -3.61
N TYR A 319 -11.71 4.11 -3.48
CA TYR A 319 -12.64 4.96 -2.72
C TYR A 319 -14.05 4.96 -3.30
N ALA A 320 -14.17 5.09 -4.62
CA ALA A 320 -15.46 5.08 -5.29
C ALA A 320 -16.09 3.68 -5.29
N ASP A 321 -15.26 2.64 -5.35
CA ASP A 321 -15.69 1.25 -5.31
C ASP A 321 -16.13 0.83 -3.89
N ALA A 322 -15.43 1.27 -2.84
CA ALA A 322 -15.83 1.10 -1.45
C ALA A 322 -17.19 1.78 -1.18
N ASP A 323 -17.37 3.03 -1.60
CA ASP A 323 -18.65 3.75 -1.49
C ASP A 323 -19.79 3.03 -2.22
N SER A 324 -19.49 2.50 -3.41
CA SER A 324 -20.46 1.74 -4.19
C SER A 324 -20.82 0.43 -3.50
N LEU A 325 -19.83 -0.29 -2.98
CA LEU A 325 -20.01 -1.55 -2.29
C LEU A 325 -20.83 -1.37 -1.00
N ALA A 326 -20.52 -0.35 -0.19
CA ALA A 326 -21.26 -0.01 1.02
C ALA A 326 -22.75 0.23 0.73
N LYS A 327 -23.08 1.02 -0.29
CA LYS A 327 -24.48 1.25 -0.71
C LYS A 327 -25.18 -0.03 -1.16
N LEU A 328 -24.47 -0.94 -1.82
CA LEU A 328 -25.02 -2.21 -2.26
C LEU A 328 -25.28 -3.16 -1.09
N VAL A 329 -24.34 -3.24 -0.14
CA VAL A 329 -24.49 -4.02 1.09
C VAL A 329 -25.68 -3.53 1.91
N ASP A 330 -25.79 -2.22 2.13
CA ASP A 330 -26.93 -1.62 2.85
C ASP A 330 -28.28 -1.96 2.18
N LYS A 331 -28.37 -1.87 0.84
CA LYS A 331 -29.57 -2.27 0.09
C LYS A 331 -29.89 -3.75 0.29
N ILE A 332 -28.90 -4.64 0.24
CA ILE A 332 -29.11 -6.08 0.44
C ILE A 332 -29.67 -6.34 1.83
N GLU A 333 -29.11 -5.70 2.86
CA GLU A 333 -29.51 -5.91 4.24
C GLU A 333 -30.92 -5.35 4.52
N ASN A 334 -31.22 -4.16 4.01
CA ASN A 334 -32.50 -3.48 4.28
C ASN A 334 -33.65 -3.98 3.40
N THR A 335 -33.39 -4.30 2.12
CA THR A 335 -34.44 -4.58 1.14
C THR A 335 -34.42 -6.02 0.60
N ARG A 336 -33.31 -6.74 0.78
CA ARG A 336 -33.04 -8.06 0.19
C ARG A 336 -33.19 -8.11 -1.33
N LYS A 337 -33.15 -6.97 -2.02
CA LYS A 337 -33.37 -6.86 -3.46
C LYS A 337 -32.40 -5.86 -4.08
N LEU A 338 -31.68 -6.32 -5.09
CA LEU A 338 -30.92 -5.45 -6.00
C LEU A 338 -31.66 -5.33 -7.34
N ASN A 339 -31.74 -4.11 -7.87
CA ASN A 339 -32.22 -3.89 -9.24
C ASN A 339 -31.18 -4.38 -10.27
N TYR A 340 -31.51 -4.31 -11.56
CA TYR A 340 -30.61 -4.79 -12.62
C TYR A 340 -29.23 -4.10 -12.61
N PHE A 341 -29.21 -2.77 -12.46
CA PHE A 341 -27.97 -1.98 -12.43
C PHE A 341 -27.13 -2.27 -11.18
N ASP A 342 -27.78 -2.40 -10.01
CA ASP A 342 -27.13 -2.75 -8.76
C ASP A 342 -26.46 -4.13 -8.85
N LYS A 343 -27.13 -5.11 -9.48
CA LYS A 343 -26.55 -6.44 -9.72
C LYS A 343 -25.34 -6.37 -10.65
N SER A 344 -25.43 -5.57 -11.72
CA SER A 344 -24.29 -5.37 -12.63
C SER A 344 -23.10 -4.74 -11.92
N LYS A 345 -23.31 -3.70 -11.11
CA LYS A 345 -22.22 -3.08 -10.34
C LYS A 345 -21.64 -4.04 -9.29
N MET A 346 -22.48 -4.81 -8.59
CA MET A 346 -22.03 -5.83 -7.65
C MET A 346 -21.17 -6.91 -8.34
N ASN A 347 -21.58 -7.38 -9.51
CA ASN A 347 -20.79 -8.37 -10.26
C ASN A 347 -19.44 -7.79 -10.70
N ASN A 348 -19.40 -6.55 -11.19
CA ASN A 348 -18.13 -5.90 -11.55
C ASN A 348 -17.20 -5.78 -10.34
N LEU A 349 -17.71 -5.40 -9.16
CA LEU A 349 -16.93 -5.32 -7.92
C LEU A 349 -16.45 -6.71 -7.47
N ARG A 350 -17.30 -7.74 -7.59
CA ARG A 350 -16.93 -9.14 -7.31
C ARG A 350 -15.79 -9.60 -8.20
N ASP A 351 -15.87 -9.31 -9.49
CA ASP A 351 -14.82 -9.71 -10.44
C ASP A 351 -13.51 -8.95 -10.16
N LYS A 352 -13.61 -7.63 -9.91
CA LYS A 352 -12.46 -6.75 -9.66
C LYS A 352 -11.67 -7.13 -8.40
N TYR A 353 -12.37 -7.38 -7.29
CA TYR A 353 -11.75 -7.61 -5.97
C TYR A 353 -11.79 -9.06 -5.50
N GLN A 354 -12.47 -9.97 -6.21
CA GLN A 354 -12.75 -11.34 -5.75
C GLN A 354 -13.55 -11.38 -4.44
N LEU A 355 -14.57 -10.51 -4.32
CA LEU A 355 -15.45 -10.48 -3.15
C LEU A 355 -16.12 -11.86 -2.98
N ASN A 356 -15.97 -12.46 -1.80
CA ASN A 356 -16.36 -13.85 -1.53
C ASN A 356 -17.48 -13.98 -0.47
N PHE A 357 -18.26 -12.92 -0.25
CA PHE A 357 -19.37 -12.86 0.71
C PHE A 357 -20.75 -12.57 0.07
#